data_AF-A0AAD4NUN7-F1
#
_entry.id   AF-A0AAD4NUN7-F1
#
_cell.length_a   1.000
_cell.length_b   1.000
_cell.length_c   1.000
_cell.angle_alpha   90.00
_cell.angle_beta   90.00
_cell.angle_gamma   90.00
#
_symmetry.space_group_name_H-M   'P 1'
#
loop_
_entity.id
_entity.type
_entity.pdbx_description
1 polymer ?
#
loop_
_entity_poly.entity_id
_entity_poly.type
_entity_poly.pdbx_seq_one_letter_code
_entity_poly.pdbx_strand_id
1 'polypeptide(L)'
;MCGHLLSSACLLLATALPARAAFSEFFFAGNNGTGALKTCPESGFECAPPSVCSFDDRTQKYYCCIPGNADAVCWGPNSGCDGGDSTTPSGGQQACSSGANTFCCLKSSETCTETADQINICWSQLNNPLASLNATAVNETAQSLESNQPSAATYAVSLSALQALTSTTAAPSSLAPSASGQQPIASATSSVSSQTTSSRSEETANNSRTDSGLSSGAIGGVVGGLVGGLALLGLAGFFFWRRTNNGKRNPYAPANSYNASTHPVGNPSELDSNHIYTQSPVAEKYGHAVHPVSEVPADRAPAELPDSSTQNR
;
A
#
# COMPACT_ATOMS: atom_id res chain seq x y z
N MET A 1 -35.17 31.69 -27.69
CA MET A 1 -35.15 31.49 -26.22
C MET A 1 -34.98 29.99 -25.94
N CYS A 2 -33.77 29.44 -26.09
CA CYS A 2 -33.49 28.02 -25.83
C CYS A 2 -31.98 27.80 -25.58
N GLY A 3 -31.38 28.64 -24.72
CA GLY A 3 -29.92 28.71 -24.55
C GLY A 3 -29.41 28.64 -23.11
N HIS A 4 -30.28 28.68 -22.10
CA HIS A 4 -29.85 28.80 -20.69
C HIS A 4 -30.03 27.52 -19.85
N LEU A 5 -30.80 26.52 -20.31
CA LEU A 5 -31.06 25.31 -19.51
C LEU A 5 -30.00 24.20 -19.67
N LEU A 6 -29.13 24.27 -20.68
CA LEU A 6 -28.06 23.29 -20.91
C LEU A 6 -26.79 23.57 -20.09
N SER A 7 -26.66 24.76 -19.49
CA SER A 7 -25.41 25.17 -18.81
C SER A 7 -25.31 24.67 -17.36
N SER A 8 -26.42 24.51 -16.64
CA SER A 8 -26.37 24.08 -15.22
C SER A 8 -26.25 22.56 -15.05
N ALA A 9 -26.76 21.76 -15.99
CA ALA A 9 -26.64 20.30 -15.92
C ALA A 9 -25.20 19.81 -16.21
N CYS A 10 -24.45 20.54 -17.03
CA CYS A 10 -23.06 20.19 -17.36
C CYS A 10 -22.07 20.50 -16.21
N LEU A 11 -22.41 21.43 -15.31
CA LEU A 11 -21.57 21.80 -14.17
C LEU A 11 -21.66 20.81 -12.99
N LEU A 12 -22.77 20.08 -12.85
CA LEU A 12 -22.95 19.06 -11.79
C LEU A 12 -22.31 17.71 -12.13
N LEU A 13 -22.05 17.42 -13.42
CA LEU A 13 -21.38 16.19 -13.86
C LEU A 13 -19.84 16.31 -13.85
N ALA A 14 -19.29 17.52 -13.81
CA ALA A 14 -17.84 17.75 -13.81
C ALA A 14 -17.19 17.69 -12.41
N THR A 15 -17.98 17.63 -11.33
CA THR A 15 -17.47 17.68 -9.93
C THR A 15 -17.43 16.33 -9.22
N ALA A 16 -17.74 15.23 -9.90
CA ALA A 16 -17.76 13.89 -9.31
C ALA A 16 -16.61 13.00 -9.81
N LEU A 17 -15.44 13.58 -10.09
CA LEU A 17 -14.24 12.75 -10.19
C LEU A 17 -13.98 12.18 -8.80
N PRO A 18 -13.93 10.84 -8.63
CA PRO A 18 -13.66 10.24 -7.34
C PRO A 18 -12.29 10.73 -6.86
N ALA A 19 -12.29 11.49 -5.77
CA ALA A 19 -11.05 11.83 -5.09
C ALA A 19 -10.43 10.52 -4.60
N ARG A 20 -9.37 10.07 -5.27
CA ARG A 20 -8.61 8.89 -4.84
C ARG A 20 -7.88 9.27 -3.55
N ALA A 21 -8.21 8.60 -2.47
CA ALA A 21 -7.53 8.79 -1.20
C ALA A 21 -6.13 8.17 -1.26
N ALA A 22 -5.15 8.83 -0.66
CA ALA A 22 -3.89 8.18 -0.33
C ALA A 22 -4.13 7.21 0.83
N PHE A 23 -3.63 5.98 0.72
CA PHE A 23 -3.70 4.95 1.78
C PHE A 23 -5.13 4.70 2.29
N SER A 24 -5.96 4.02 1.50
CA SER A 24 -7.38 3.79 1.80
C SER A 24 -7.65 2.52 2.61
N GLU A 25 -6.78 1.51 2.50
CA GLU A 25 -6.92 0.24 3.22
C GLU A 25 -5.67 -0.07 4.03
N PHE A 26 -5.86 -0.69 5.20
CA PHE A 26 -4.78 -1.07 6.12
C PHE A 26 -5.01 -2.48 6.67
N PHE A 27 -3.96 -3.30 6.69
CA PHE A 27 -4.00 -4.62 7.34
C PHE A 27 -2.60 -5.10 7.74
N PHE A 28 -2.55 -6.00 8.72
CA PHE A 28 -1.33 -6.77 8.99
C PHE A 28 -1.26 -7.98 8.06
N ALA A 29 -0.08 -8.25 7.50
CA ALA A 29 0.16 -9.45 6.71
C ALA A 29 0.20 -10.69 7.62
N GLY A 30 -0.61 -11.70 7.30
CA GLY A 30 -0.58 -13.01 7.93
C GLY A 30 0.29 -14.00 7.14
N ASN A 31 0.54 -15.17 7.72
CA ASN A 31 1.31 -16.25 7.08
C ASN A 31 0.43 -17.44 6.67
N ASN A 32 -0.90 -17.30 6.71
CA ASN A 32 -1.87 -18.34 6.38
C ASN A 32 -1.66 -19.64 7.19
N GLY A 33 -1.07 -19.54 8.39
CA GLY A 33 -0.69 -20.68 9.22
C GLY A 33 0.45 -21.55 8.67
N THR A 34 1.10 -21.14 7.58
CA THR A 34 2.10 -21.95 6.86
C THR A 34 3.55 -21.64 7.23
N GLY A 35 3.78 -20.64 8.10
CA GLY A 35 5.13 -20.14 8.42
C GLY A 35 5.80 -19.38 7.28
N ALA A 36 5.09 -19.09 6.18
CA ALA A 36 5.57 -18.24 5.09
C ALA A 36 5.89 -16.81 5.56
N LEU A 37 6.72 -16.10 4.79
CA LEU A 37 6.98 -14.68 5.02
C LEU A 37 5.69 -13.89 4.97
N LYS A 38 5.50 -13.01 5.96
CA LYS A 38 4.36 -12.09 6.02
C LYS A 38 4.59 -11.00 4.99
N THR A 39 3.86 -11.03 3.87
CA THR A 39 4.06 -10.10 2.75
C THR A 39 2.77 -9.37 2.43
N CYS A 40 2.88 -8.13 1.94
CA CYS A 40 1.73 -7.46 1.34
C CYS A 40 1.40 -8.11 -0.01
N PRO A 41 0.14 -8.03 -0.50
CA PRO A 41 -0.22 -8.54 -1.82
C PRO A 41 0.72 -7.97 -2.88
N GLU A 42 1.15 -8.84 -3.79
CA GLU A 42 2.07 -8.51 -4.89
C GLU A 42 3.48 -8.07 -4.45
N SER A 43 3.78 -8.11 -3.14
CA SER A 43 5.12 -7.88 -2.61
C SER A 43 5.86 -9.19 -2.40
N GLY A 44 7.09 -9.27 -2.94
CA GLY A 44 8.04 -10.33 -2.59
C GLY A 44 8.80 -10.06 -1.28
N PHE A 45 8.54 -8.92 -0.63
CA PHE A 45 9.28 -8.45 0.55
C PHE A 45 8.46 -8.60 1.82
N GLU A 46 9.14 -8.98 2.90
CA GLU A 46 8.54 -9.14 4.22
C GLU A 46 8.06 -7.80 4.81
N CYS A 47 6.80 -7.78 5.21
CA CYS A 47 6.14 -6.69 5.93
C CYS A 47 5.61 -7.22 7.27
N ALA A 48 6.53 -7.59 8.16
CA ALA A 48 6.19 -8.11 9.48
C ALA A 48 5.76 -6.98 10.44
N PRO A 49 4.87 -7.27 11.41
CA PRO A 49 4.57 -6.35 12.51
C PRO A 49 5.86 -5.83 13.19
N PRO A 50 5.93 -4.55 13.57
CA PRO A 50 4.82 -3.58 13.67
C PRO A 50 4.38 -2.93 12.34
N SER A 51 4.98 -3.31 11.22
CA SER A 51 4.63 -2.73 9.92
C SER A 51 3.23 -3.14 9.46
N VAL A 52 2.59 -2.27 8.68
CA VAL A 52 1.21 -2.46 8.20
C VAL A 52 1.17 -2.30 6.68
N CYS A 53 0.54 -3.24 6.00
CA CYS A 53 0.25 -3.12 4.57
C CYS A 53 -0.81 -2.06 4.35
N SER A 54 -0.52 -1.09 3.48
CA SER A 54 -1.36 0.06 3.20
C SER A 54 -1.58 0.18 1.69
N PHE A 55 -2.83 0.27 1.24
CA PHE A 55 -3.17 0.36 -0.19
C PHE A 55 -3.29 1.81 -0.65
N ASP A 56 -2.49 2.23 -1.63
CA ASP A 56 -2.66 3.54 -2.28
C ASP A 56 -3.53 3.42 -3.54
N ASP A 57 -4.75 3.95 -3.49
CA ASP A 57 -5.68 3.99 -4.63
C ASP A 57 -5.15 4.78 -5.83
N ARG A 58 -4.25 5.74 -5.60
CA ARG A 58 -3.69 6.57 -6.69
C ARG A 58 -2.81 5.73 -7.59
N THR A 59 -1.91 4.95 -6.99
CA THR A 59 -0.97 4.08 -7.71
C THR A 59 -1.48 2.64 -7.87
N GLN A 60 -2.61 2.29 -7.24
CA GLN A 60 -3.17 0.93 -7.20
C GLN A 60 -2.15 -0.09 -6.69
N LYS A 61 -1.50 0.22 -5.56
CA LYS A 61 -0.36 -0.55 -5.06
C LYS A 61 -0.35 -0.64 -3.54
N TYR A 62 0.13 -1.77 -3.03
CA TYR A 62 0.38 -1.94 -1.60
C TYR A 62 1.79 -1.50 -1.21
N TYR A 63 1.87 -0.76 -0.11
CA TYR A 63 3.11 -0.38 0.56
C TYR A 63 3.14 -0.95 1.97
N CYS A 64 4.32 -1.30 2.44
CA CYS A 64 4.60 -1.60 3.83
C CYS A 64 4.97 -0.31 4.57
N CYS A 65 4.12 0.12 5.50
CA CYS A 65 4.31 1.35 6.26
C CYS A 65 4.75 1.03 7.69
N ILE A 66 5.83 1.69 8.13
CA ILE A 66 6.42 1.47 9.46
C ILE A 66 5.88 2.52 10.44
N PRO A 67 5.33 2.15 11.61
CA PRO A 67 4.92 3.12 12.62
C PRO A 67 6.07 3.55 13.54
N GLY A 68 5.83 4.60 14.34
CA GLY A 68 6.69 4.94 15.49
C GLY A 68 7.87 5.87 15.21
N ASN A 69 8.02 6.37 13.99
CA ASN A 69 9.01 7.38 13.65
C ASN A 69 8.41 8.39 12.66
N ALA A 70 8.60 9.69 12.92
CA ALA A 70 8.13 10.76 12.04
C ALA A 70 8.75 10.70 10.63
N ASP A 71 9.97 10.18 10.54
CA ASP A 71 10.70 9.99 9.28
C ASP A 71 10.45 8.58 8.67
N ALA A 72 9.55 7.79 9.25
CA ALA A 72 9.23 6.47 8.71
C ALA A 72 8.54 6.59 7.36
N VAL A 73 9.08 5.89 6.36
CA VAL A 73 8.52 5.83 5.02
C VAL A 73 7.59 4.63 4.84
N CYS A 74 6.67 4.75 3.89
CA CYS A 74 5.97 3.61 3.32
C CYS A 74 6.77 3.11 2.11
N TRP A 75 7.13 1.84 2.07
CA TRP A 75 7.96 1.28 1.01
C TRP A 75 7.27 0.10 0.33
N GLY A 76 7.54 -0.14 -0.95
CA GLY A 76 6.90 -1.22 -1.71
C GLY A 76 7.81 -1.78 -2.79
N PRO A 77 7.43 -2.89 -3.44
CA PRO A 77 8.20 -3.49 -4.51
C PRO A 77 8.26 -2.57 -5.73
N ASN A 78 9.32 -2.59 -6.53
CA ASN A 78 9.32 -1.87 -7.81
C ASN A 78 8.28 -2.46 -8.81
N SER A 79 7.81 -1.66 -9.76
CA SER A 79 6.84 -2.10 -10.79
C SER A 79 7.49 -2.73 -12.03
N GLY A 80 8.82 -2.89 -12.04
CA GLY A 80 9.61 -3.14 -13.24
C GLY A 80 9.72 -1.90 -14.12
N CYS A 81 10.72 -1.89 -15.01
CA CYS A 81 10.87 -0.86 -16.02
C CYS A 81 10.00 -1.16 -17.25
N ASP A 82 9.26 -0.17 -17.76
CA ASP A 82 8.30 -0.34 -18.87
C ASP A 82 8.59 0.53 -20.11
N GLY A 83 9.82 1.05 -20.24
CA GLY A 83 10.29 1.87 -21.36
C GLY A 83 10.71 1.09 -22.61
N GLY A 84 10.26 -0.16 -22.76
CA GLY A 84 10.52 -1.04 -23.91
C GLY A 84 11.37 -2.27 -23.59
N ASP A 85 12.14 -2.23 -22.50
CA ASP A 85 12.88 -3.38 -21.95
C ASP A 85 12.87 -3.34 -20.40
N SER A 86 13.43 -4.35 -19.76
CA SER A 86 13.42 -4.49 -18.29
C SER A 86 14.35 -3.53 -17.53
N THR A 87 15.09 -2.66 -18.23
CA THR A 87 16.07 -1.72 -17.65
C THR A 87 15.80 -0.27 -18.01
N THR A 88 15.01 -0.01 -19.05
CA THR A 88 14.71 1.33 -19.54
C THR A 88 13.41 1.85 -18.91
N PRO A 89 13.42 2.95 -18.13
CA PRO A 89 12.19 3.53 -17.58
C PRO A 89 11.32 4.15 -18.69
N SER A 90 10.00 4.05 -18.59
CA SER A 90 9.12 4.90 -19.40
C SER A 90 9.09 6.34 -18.89
N GLY A 91 8.36 7.23 -19.58
CA GLY A 91 8.23 8.63 -19.18
C GLY A 91 7.61 8.85 -17.79
N GLY A 92 6.86 7.87 -17.27
CA GLY A 92 6.27 7.91 -15.92
C GLY A 92 7.18 7.34 -14.82
N GLN A 93 8.35 6.80 -15.19
CA GLN A 93 9.24 6.09 -14.30
C GLN A 93 10.60 6.79 -14.17
N GLN A 94 11.34 6.40 -13.14
CA GLN A 94 12.74 6.76 -12.96
C GLN A 94 13.55 5.49 -12.65
N ALA A 95 14.74 5.39 -13.23
CA ALA A 95 15.68 4.31 -12.92
C ALA A 95 16.35 4.57 -11.58
N CYS A 96 16.39 3.56 -10.71
CA CYS A 96 16.95 3.65 -9.35
C CYS A 96 18.32 2.99 -9.20
N SER A 97 18.76 2.27 -10.23
CA SER A 97 20.06 1.62 -10.31
C SER A 97 20.51 1.61 -11.77
N SER A 98 21.67 1.04 -12.04
CA SER A 98 22.27 0.98 -13.37
C SER A 98 22.62 -0.44 -13.80
N GLY A 99 22.68 -0.68 -15.11
CA GLY A 99 23.10 -1.96 -15.69
C GLY A 99 22.02 -3.03 -15.63
N ALA A 100 22.42 -4.30 -15.50
CA ALA A 100 21.50 -5.44 -15.52
C ALA A 100 20.55 -5.51 -14.30
N ASN A 101 20.90 -4.83 -13.20
CA ASN A 101 20.10 -4.78 -11.97
C ASN A 101 19.28 -3.49 -11.88
N THR A 102 19.01 -2.84 -13.02
CA THR A 102 18.19 -1.62 -13.07
C THR A 102 16.77 -1.94 -12.66
N PHE A 103 16.22 -1.21 -11.70
CA PHE A 103 14.80 -1.23 -11.36
C PHE A 103 14.21 0.17 -11.42
N CYS A 104 12.89 0.24 -11.61
CA CYS A 104 12.20 1.49 -11.85
C CYS A 104 11.12 1.76 -10.81
N CYS A 105 11.08 3.01 -10.34
CA CYS A 105 10.02 3.53 -9.47
C CYS A 105 9.18 4.57 -10.21
N LEU A 106 7.97 4.81 -9.74
CA LEU A 106 7.06 5.82 -10.30
C LEU A 106 7.56 7.23 -9.99
N LYS A 107 7.94 7.97 -11.03
CA LYS A 107 8.60 9.28 -10.91
C LYS A 107 7.78 10.32 -10.13
N SER A 108 6.46 10.25 -10.19
CA SER A 108 5.55 11.25 -9.60
C SER A 108 5.08 10.90 -8.18
N SER A 109 5.30 9.68 -7.71
CA SER A 109 4.75 9.19 -6.44
C SER A 109 5.75 8.43 -5.59
N GLU A 110 6.92 8.09 -6.12
CA GLU A 110 7.91 7.28 -5.46
C GLU A 110 9.31 7.85 -5.62
N THR A 111 10.16 7.57 -4.64
CA THR A 111 11.60 7.83 -4.66
C THR A 111 12.33 6.50 -4.54
N CYS A 112 13.48 6.40 -5.18
CA CYS A 112 14.35 5.23 -5.03
C CYS A 112 14.75 5.06 -3.57
N THR A 113 14.85 3.83 -3.07
CA THR A 113 15.35 3.62 -1.70
C THR A 113 16.73 4.26 -1.53
N GLU A 114 16.93 5.00 -0.44
CA GLU A 114 18.22 5.61 -0.10
C GLU A 114 19.04 4.72 0.83
N THR A 115 18.51 3.56 1.23
CA THR A 115 19.24 2.62 2.08
C THR A 115 20.23 1.83 1.22
N ALA A 116 21.48 1.76 1.68
CA ALA A 116 22.48 0.89 1.07
C ALA A 116 21.99 -0.56 1.01
N ASP A 117 22.34 -1.26 -0.07
CA ASP A 117 22.01 -2.68 -0.33
C ASP A 117 20.52 -3.03 -0.44
N GLN A 118 19.63 -2.04 -0.39
CA GLN A 118 18.23 -2.25 -0.76
C GLN A 118 18.07 -2.11 -2.27
N ILE A 119 17.71 -3.19 -2.92
CA ILE A 119 17.35 -3.21 -4.34
C ILE A 119 15.87 -3.49 -4.49
N ASN A 120 15.30 -3.12 -5.64
CA ASN A 120 13.92 -3.44 -6.00
C ASN A 120 12.85 -2.87 -5.06
N ILE A 121 13.20 -1.85 -4.26
CA ILE A 121 12.32 -1.18 -3.30
C ILE A 121 12.14 0.30 -3.70
N CYS A 122 10.89 0.75 -3.69
CA CYS A 122 10.48 2.12 -3.93
C CYS A 122 9.84 2.69 -2.67
N TRP A 123 10.25 3.89 -2.27
CA TRP A 123 9.64 4.62 -1.15
C TRP A 123 8.53 5.52 -1.68
N SER A 124 7.34 5.45 -1.07
CA SER A 124 6.27 6.40 -1.38
C SER A 124 6.70 7.81 -0.95
N GLN A 125 6.48 8.79 -1.83
CA GLN A 125 6.67 10.22 -1.49
C GLN A 125 5.53 10.78 -0.64
N LEU A 126 4.47 9.98 -0.39
CA LEU A 126 3.36 10.38 0.46
C LEU A 126 3.73 10.27 1.93
N ASN A 127 3.19 11.18 2.74
CA ASN A 127 3.33 11.12 4.19
C ASN A 127 2.76 9.80 4.72
N ASN A 128 3.57 9.08 5.47
CA ASN A 128 3.16 7.84 6.12
C ASN A 128 2.11 8.14 7.20
N PRO A 129 0.86 7.67 7.06
CA PRO A 129 -0.21 7.95 8.03
C PRO A 129 -0.01 7.23 9.37
N LEU A 130 0.94 6.29 9.44
CA LEU A 130 1.26 5.52 10.64
C LEU A 130 2.48 6.07 11.39
N ALA A 131 3.20 7.05 10.83
CA ALA A 131 4.44 7.58 11.37
C ALA A 131 4.31 8.04 12.84
N SER A 132 3.17 8.64 13.20
CA SER A 132 2.90 9.14 14.55
C SER A 132 2.34 8.09 15.52
N LEU A 133 2.07 6.86 15.06
CA LEU A 133 1.51 5.80 15.90
C LEU A 133 2.58 5.19 16.80
N ASN A 134 2.20 4.81 18.01
CA ASN A 134 3.10 4.06 18.91
C ASN A 134 3.32 2.64 18.37
N ALA A 135 4.53 2.35 17.88
CA ALA A 135 4.88 1.07 17.27
C ALA A 135 4.66 -0.14 18.20
N THR A 136 4.86 0.03 19.52
CA THR A 136 4.64 -1.04 20.50
C THR A 136 3.16 -1.43 20.56
N ALA A 137 2.26 -0.45 20.67
CA ALA A 137 0.82 -0.71 20.70
C ALA A 137 0.30 -1.31 19.38
N VAL A 138 0.84 -0.87 18.24
CA VAL A 138 0.54 -1.45 16.93
C VAL A 138 1.01 -2.91 16.86
N ASN A 139 2.21 -3.22 17.36
CA ASN A 139 2.73 -4.58 17.43
C ASN A 139 1.90 -5.50 18.32
N GLU A 140 1.52 -5.05 19.52
CA GLU A 140 0.66 -5.80 20.44
C GLU A 140 -0.71 -6.09 19.82
N THR A 141 -1.27 -5.14 19.06
CA THR A 141 -2.52 -5.32 18.31
C THR A 141 -2.37 -6.43 17.27
N ALA A 142 -1.28 -6.42 16.50
CA ALA A 142 -0.99 -7.46 15.51
C ALA A 142 -0.86 -8.85 16.17
N GLN A 143 -0.08 -8.94 17.26
CA GLN A 143 0.09 -10.19 18.01
C GLN A 143 -1.24 -10.73 18.58
N SER A 144 -2.11 -9.83 19.07
CA SER A 144 -3.43 -10.21 19.55
C SER A 144 -4.32 -10.77 18.43
N LEU A 145 -4.31 -10.13 17.25
CA LEU A 145 -5.06 -10.60 16.08
C LEU A 145 -4.54 -11.96 15.59
N GLU A 146 -3.23 -12.12 15.52
CA GLU A 146 -2.58 -13.38 15.13
C GLU A 146 -2.88 -14.51 16.10
N SER A 147 -2.86 -14.25 17.41
CA SER A 147 -3.22 -15.24 18.42
C SER A 147 -4.69 -15.67 18.32
N ASN A 148 -5.58 -14.78 17.87
CA ASN A 148 -7.01 -15.07 17.72
C ASN A 148 -7.32 -15.84 16.43
N GLN A 149 -6.58 -15.57 15.34
CA GLN A 149 -6.82 -16.19 14.03
C GLN A 149 -5.51 -16.57 13.33
N PRO A 150 -4.75 -17.57 13.84
CA PRO A 150 -3.39 -17.86 13.39
C PRO A 150 -3.28 -18.32 11.92
N SER A 151 -4.39 -18.71 11.31
CA SER A 151 -4.46 -19.14 9.91
C SER A 151 -4.94 -18.05 8.95
N ALA A 152 -5.19 -16.82 9.41
CA ALA A 152 -5.59 -15.75 8.52
C ALA A 152 -4.43 -15.32 7.61
N ALA A 153 -4.74 -15.02 6.35
CA ALA A 153 -3.80 -14.46 5.39
C ALA A 153 -3.56 -12.96 5.62
N THR A 154 -4.55 -12.26 6.18
CA THR A 154 -4.52 -10.81 6.44
C THR A 154 -5.39 -10.48 7.63
N TYR A 155 -5.01 -9.46 8.41
CA TYR A 155 -5.82 -8.94 9.51
C TYR A 155 -6.17 -7.48 9.24
N ALA A 156 -7.38 -7.24 8.74
CA ALA A 156 -7.87 -5.90 8.44
C ALA A 156 -7.90 -5.03 9.70
N VAL A 157 -7.43 -3.79 9.57
CA VAL A 157 -7.45 -2.79 10.64
C VAL A 157 -7.89 -1.44 10.09
N SER A 158 -8.57 -0.65 10.92
CA SER A 158 -8.86 0.74 10.57
C SER A 158 -7.78 1.66 11.15
N LEU A 159 -7.33 2.63 10.35
CA LEU A 159 -6.38 3.64 10.80
C LEU A 159 -6.89 4.38 12.04
N SER A 160 -8.18 4.70 12.08
CA SER A 160 -8.81 5.38 13.22
C SER A 160 -8.81 4.53 14.49
N ALA A 161 -8.97 3.20 14.40
CA ALA A 161 -8.85 2.33 15.57
C ALA A 161 -7.40 2.28 16.08
N LEU A 162 -6.41 2.20 15.19
CA LEU A 162 -5.00 2.25 15.57
C LEU A 162 -4.62 3.60 16.22
N GLN A 163 -5.13 4.71 15.70
CA GLN A 163 -4.95 6.04 16.29
C GLN A 163 -5.59 6.15 17.69
N ALA A 164 -6.79 5.60 17.87
CA ALA A 164 -7.47 5.60 19.17
C ALA A 164 -6.71 4.77 20.22
N LEU A 165 -6.19 3.61 19.83
CA LEU A 165 -5.39 2.75 20.71
C LEU A 165 -4.10 3.44 21.17
N THR A 166 -3.40 4.08 20.24
CA THR A 166 -2.11 4.74 20.51
C THR A 166 -2.26 6.04 21.30
N SER A 167 -3.41 6.71 21.21
CA SER A 167 -3.70 7.94 21.97
C SER A 167 -3.99 7.66 23.45
N THR A 168 -4.40 6.44 23.81
CA THR A 168 -4.88 6.09 25.15
C THR A 168 -3.75 5.66 26.10
N THR A 169 -2.52 5.46 25.60
CA THR A 169 -1.38 4.95 26.41
C THR A 169 -0.73 6.02 27.33
N ALA A 170 -1.33 7.20 27.50
CA ALA A 170 -0.92 8.19 28.49
C ALA A 170 -1.52 7.91 29.88
N ALA A 171 -1.29 6.73 30.44
CA ALA A 171 -1.46 6.49 31.88
C ALA A 171 -0.49 5.40 32.33
N PRO A 172 0.64 5.73 32.97
CA PRO A 172 1.45 4.74 33.65
C PRO A 172 0.64 4.19 34.83
N SER A 173 0.04 3.01 34.66
CA SER A 173 -0.40 2.20 35.79
C SER A 173 0.83 1.65 36.49
N SER A 174 1.37 2.44 37.41
CA SER A 174 2.35 2.01 38.41
C SER A 174 1.69 0.97 39.33
N LEU A 175 1.71 -0.29 38.91
CA LEU A 175 1.39 -1.43 39.77
C LEU A 175 2.66 -1.89 40.47
N ALA A 176 2.92 -1.30 41.63
CA ALA A 176 3.60 -2.01 42.71
C ALA A 176 2.51 -2.70 43.55
N PRO A 177 2.63 -4.01 43.80
CA PRO A 177 2.47 -4.45 45.17
C PRO A 177 3.57 -5.43 45.59
N SER A 178 4.15 -5.11 46.74
CA SER A 178 5.07 -5.94 47.51
C SER A 178 4.47 -7.31 47.84
N ALA A 179 5.32 -8.34 47.76
CA ALA A 179 5.08 -9.63 48.37
C ALA A 179 5.03 -9.51 49.91
N SER A 180 4.01 -10.09 50.54
CA SER A 180 4.15 -11.15 51.58
C SER A 180 2.86 -11.30 52.41
N GLY A 181 2.34 -12.54 52.52
CA GLY A 181 1.65 -13.01 53.74
C GLY A 181 0.14 -13.25 53.72
N GLN A 182 -0.24 -14.53 53.60
CA GLN A 182 -1.31 -15.25 54.33
C GLN A 182 -2.80 -15.11 53.94
N GLN A 183 -3.27 -16.11 53.17
CA GLN A 183 -4.44 -17.03 53.39
C GLN A 183 -5.89 -16.50 53.60
N PRO A 184 -6.94 -17.34 53.37
CA PRO A 184 -7.97 -17.10 52.35
C PRO A 184 -9.37 -16.86 52.94
N ILE A 185 -10.37 -16.48 52.13
CA ILE A 185 -11.79 -16.89 52.22
C ILE A 185 -12.63 -16.27 51.08
N ALA A 186 -13.63 -17.05 50.65
CA ALA A 186 -14.83 -16.72 49.87
C ALA A 186 -14.77 -16.87 48.34
N SER A 187 -15.14 -18.08 47.93
CA SER A 187 -15.63 -18.48 46.62
C SER A 187 -16.83 -17.64 46.17
N ALA A 188 -16.80 -17.16 44.93
CA ALA A 188 -17.99 -16.83 44.15
C ALA A 188 -17.80 -17.36 42.73
N THR A 189 -18.28 -18.58 42.52
CA THR A 189 -18.42 -19.23 41.21
C THR A 189 -19.50 -18.50 40.41
N SER A 190 -19.13 -17.84 39.32
CA SER A 190 -20.08 -17.45 38.27
C SER A 190 -19.82 -18.29 37.03
N SER A 191 -20.71 -19.25 36.83
CA SER A 191 -20.74 -20.21 35.74
C SER A 191 -21.11 -19.54 34.40
N VAL A 192 -20.22 -19.68 33.43
CA VAL A 192 -20.52 -19.51 31.99
C VAL A 192 -21.43 -20.67 31.57
N SER A 193 -22.65 -20.36 31.12
CA SER A 193 -23.57 -21.35 30.56
C SER A 193 -23.42 -21.38 29.04
N SER A 194 -22.85 -22.48 28.56
CA SER A 194 -22.90 -22.93 27.18
C SER A 194 -24.32 -23.46 26.88
N GLN A 195 -24.94 -23.00 25.79
CA GLN A 195 -26.13 -23.66 25.24
C GLN A 195 -25.86 -24.12 23.80
N THR A 196 -25.81 -25.43 23.66
CA THR A 196 -25.99 -26.18 22.42
C THR A 196 -26.91 -27.35 22.75
N THR A 197 -28.07 -27.45 22.09
CA THR A 197 -28.65 -28.71 21.56
C THR A 197 -29.95 -28.48 20.76
N SER A 198 -29.86 -28.79 19.48
CA SER A 198 -30.76 -29.51 18.56
C SER A 198 -32.25 -29.76 18.87
N SER A 199 -33.09 -29.38 17.88
CA SER A 199 -34.18 -30.12 17.19
C SER A 199 -35.27 -30.89 17.99
N ARG A 200 -36.55 -30.52 17.80
CA ARG A 200 -37.53 -31.15 16.85
C ARG A 200 -39.00 -30.90 17.26
N SER A 201 -39.78 -30.41 16.28
CA SER A 201 -41.22 -30.53 15.97
C SER A 201 -42.37 -30.28 16.98
N GLU A 202 -43.28 -29.40 16.50
CA GLU A 202 -44.76 -29.37 16.58
C GLU A 202 -45.45 -29.40 17.95
N GLU A 203 -46.14 -28.31 18.33
CA GLU A 203 -47.61 -28.18 18.19
C GLU A 203 -48.08 -26.75 18.55
N THR A 204 -49.15 -26.35 17.86
CA THR A 204 -49.94 -25.12 17.86
C THR A 204 -50.32 -24.53 19.22
N ALA A 205 -50.08 -23.21 19.42
CA ALA A 205 -51.03 -22.32 20.11
C ALA A 205 -50.67 -20.83 19.91
N ASN A 206 -51.66 -20.08 19.42
CA ASN A 206 -51.71 -18.62 19.28
C ASN A 206 -51.13 -17.87 20.49
N ASN A 207 -50.24 -16.91 20.23
CA ASN A 207 -50.24 -15.63 20.94
C ASN A 207 -49.56 -14.54 20.10
N SER A 208 -50.36 -13.56 19.74
CA SER A 208 -50.02 -12.35 19.00
C SER A 208 -49.08 -11.45 19.81
N ARG A 209 -47.87 -11.25 19.31
CA ARG A 209 -47.02 -10.10 19.64
C ARG A 209 -46.58 -9.44 18.34
N THR A 210 -46.87 -8.15 18.25
CA THR A 210 -46.65 -7.26 17.13
C THR A 210 -45.16 -6.94 16.97
N ASP A 211 -44.53 -7.52 15.96
CA ASP A 211 -43.25 -7.07 15.42
C ASP A 211 -43.49 -5.96 14.38
N SER A 212 -42.81 -4.83 14.57
CA SER A 212 -42.74 -3.71 13.63
C SER A 212 -41.91 -4.08 12.41
N GLY A 213 -42.57 -4.58 11.37
CA GLY A 213 -41.98 -4.86 10.06
C GLY A 213 -41.68 -3.58 9.28
N LEU A 214 -40.41 -3.40 8.91
CA LEU A 214 -39.99 -2.38 7.94
C LEU A 214 -40.38 -2.86 6.53
N SER A 215 -41.16 -2.01 5.86
CA SER A 215 -41.76 -2.23 4.54
C SER A 215 -40.72 -2.61 3.48
N SER A 216 -40.87 -3.83 2.94
CA SER A 216 -40.14 -4.42 1.82
C SER A 216 -40.39 -3.74 0.46
N GLY A 217 -41.12 -2.61 0.43
CA GLY A 217 -41.43 -1.86 -0.78
C GLY A 217 -40.34 -0.88 -1.26
N ALA A 218 -39.33 -0.56 -0.45
CA ALA A 218 -38.32 0.47 -0.79
C ALA A 218 -37.12 -0.06 -1.61
N ILE A 219 -36.83 -1.36 -1.54
CA ILE A 219 -35.63 -1.97 -2.15
C ILE A 219 -35.83 -2.26 -3.66
N GLY A 220 -37.08 -2.34 -4.14
CA GLY A 220 -37.38 -2.62 -5.54
C GLY A 220 -37.04 -1.48 -6.52
N GLY A 221 -36.95 -0.23 -6.04
CA GLY A 221 -36.74 0.93 -6.91
C GLY A 221 -35.32 1.06 -7.47
N VAL A 222 -34.31 0.65 -6.72
CA VAL A 222 -32.90 0.87 -7.08
C VAL A 222 -32.46 -0.04 -8.23
N VAL A 223 -32.91 -1.30 -8.23
CA VAL A 223 -32.51 -2.28 -9.26
C VAL A 223 -33.19 -1.98 -10.60
N GLY A 224 -34.45 -1.53 -10.59
CA GLY A 224 -35.14 -1.10 -11.81
C GLY A 224 -34.53 0.15 -12.46
N GLY A 225 -34.03 1.09 -11.65
CA GLY A 225 -33.40 2.32 -12.13
C GLY A 225 -32.10 2.08 -12.90
N LEU A 226 -31.25 1.15 -12.46
CA LEU A 226 -29.96 0.86 -13.12
C LEU A 226 -30.16 0.25 -14.51
N VAL A 227 -31.10 -0.69 -14.65
CA VAL A 227 -31.38 -1.35 -15.92
C VAL A 227 -32.00 -0.36 -16.92
N GLY A 228 -32.93 0.49 -16.47
CA GLY A 228 -33.53 1.52 -17.32
C GLY A 228 -32.56 2.64 -17.70
N GLY A 229 -31.72 3.09 -16.76
CA GLY A 229 -30.73 4.15 -16.97
C GLY A 229 -29.63 3.76 -17.94
N LEU A 230 -29.07 2.54 -17.82
CA LEU A 230 -28.04 2.04 -18.73
C LEU A 230 -28.59 1.84 -20.15
N ALA A 231 -29.85 1.41 -20.29
CA ALA A 231 -30.48 1.27 -21.60
C ALA A 231 -30.61 2.62 -22.33
N LEU A 232 -31.03 3.69 -21.62
CA LEU A 232 -31.15 5.03 -22.19
C LEU A 232 -29.80 5.66 -22.55
N LEU A 233 -28.79 5.51 -21.68
CA LEU A 233 -27.43 6.00 -21.94
C LEU A 233 -26.78 5.26 -23.11
N GLY A 234 -26.96 3.94 -23.20
CA GLY A 234 -26.49 3.14 -24.32
C GLY A 234 -27.11 3.55 -25.65
N LEU A 235 -28.43 3.80 -25.67
CA LEU A 235 -29.14 4.24 -26.89
C LEU A 235 -28.69 5.63 -27.35
N ALA A 236 -28.50 6.56 -26.41
CA ALA A 236 -28.01 7.91 -26.70
C ALA A 236 -26.56 7.89 -27.26
N GLY A 237 -25.67 7.13 -26.63
CA GLY A 237 -24.29 6.95 -27.10
C GLY A 237 -24.23 6.33 -28.51
N PHE A 238 -25.03 5.28 -28.74
CA PHE A 238 -25.11 4.62 -30.05
C PHE A 238 -25.64 5.55 -31.14
N PHE A 239 -26.67 6.35 -30.85
CA PHE A 239 -27.25 7.28 -31.82
C PHE A 239 -26.27 8.40 -32.19
N PHE A 240 -25.48 8.88 -31.22
CA PHE A 240 -24.46 9.91 -31.47
C PHE A 240 -23.29 9.35 -32.30
N TRP A 241 -22.82 8.15 -31.97
CA TRP A 241 -21.75 7.48 -32.72
C TRP A 241 -22.15 7.19 -34.17
N ARG A 242 -23.39 6.73 -34.39
CA ARG A 242 -23.96 6.51 -35.73
C ARG A 242 -24.04 7.80 -36.55
N ARG A 243 -24.31 8.94 -35.92
CA ARG A 243 -24.38 10.23 -36.62
C ARG A 243 -22.99 10.75 -37.01
N THR A 244 -21.98 10.56 -36.18
CA THR A 244 -20.63 11.06 -36.43
C THR A 244 -19.86 10.29 -37.50
N ASN A 245 -20.22 9.03 -37.77
CA ASN A 245 -19.54 8.21 -38.78
C ASN A 245 -19.91 8.53 -40.23
N ASN A 246 -20.93 9.35 -40.48
CA ASN A 246 -21.34 9.73 -41.85
C ASN A 246 -20.74 11.07 -42.33
N GLY A 247 -19.88 11.71 -41.54
CA GLY A 247 -19.44 13.10 -41.77
C GLY A 247 -18.03 13.32 -42.33
N LYS A 248 -17.19 12.29 -42.48
CA LYS A 248 -15.79 12.49 -42.94
C LYS A 248 -15.63 12.18 -44.42
N ARG A 249 -16.17 13.05 -45.28
CA ARG A 249 -15.60 13.23 -46.63
C ARG A 249 -14.38 14.14 -46.47
N ASN A 250 -13.21 13.56 -46.71
CA ASN A 250 -11.90 14.21 -46.73
C ASN A 250 -11.91 15.40 -47.72
N PRO A 251 -11.70 16.66 -47.27
CA PRO A 251 -11.44 17.78 -48.15
C PRO A 251 -9.99 18.23 -47.98
N TYR A 252 -9.03 17.31 -48.11
CA TYR A 252 -7.61 17.67 -48.28
C TYR A 252 -6.92 16.62 -49.16
N ALA A 253 -7.06 16.81 -50.47
CA ALA A 253 -5.97 16.62 -51.40
C ALA A 253 -5.52 18.02 -51.82
N PRO A 254 -4.21 18.31 -51.79
CA PRO A 254 -3.57 18.44 -53.09
C PRO A 254 -2.16 17.85 -53.20
N ALA A 255 -1.86 17.53 -54.45
CA ALA A 255 -0.61 17.20 -55.09
C ALA A 255 0.69 17.71 -54.43
N ASN A 256 1.67 16.82 -54.30
CA ASN A 256 2.98 17.08 -54.87
C ASN A 256 3.69 15.77 -55.20
N SER A 257 4.15 15.71 -56.44
CA SER A 257 4.63 14.54 -57.16
C SER A 257 5.89 14.93 -57.92
N TYR A 258 7.06 14.87 -57.28
CA TYR A 258 8.42 14.98 -57.88
C TYR A 258 9.40 14.43 -56.80
N ASN A 259 10.46 13.68 -57.04
CA ASN A 259 11.05 13.01 -58.20
C ASN A 259 12.09 12.02 -57.62
N ALA A 260 12.39 10.95 -58.33
CA ALA A 260 13.46 10.02 -58.00
C ALA A 260 14.84 10.65 -58.21
N SER A 261 15.84 10.33 -57.37
CA SER A 261 17.27 10.21 -57.71
C SER A 261 18.11 9.65 -56.55
N THR A 262 18.58 8.42 -56.72
CA THR A 262 19.96 7.90 -56.51
C THR A 262 20.96 8.66 -55.61
N HIS A 263 21.46 7.96 -54.56
CA HIS A 263 22.84 7.80 -53.99
C HIS A 263 23.88 8.96 -54.06
N PRO A 264 24.89 9.09 -53.14
CA PRO A 264 25.54 8.02 -52.35
C PRO A 264 25.95 8.36 -50.90
N VAL A 265 26.54 7.34 -50.26
CA VAL A 265 27.34 7.26 -49.03
C VAL A 265 28.15 8.52 -48.67
N GLY A 266 28.09 8.91 -47.38
CA GLY A 266 29.02 9.88 -46.76
C GLY A 266 28.72 10.17 -45.28
N ASN A 267 29.33 9.42 -44.37
CA ASN A 267 29.78 9.94 -43.06
C ASN A 267 31.01 10.85 -43.30
N PRO A 268 31.49 11.72 -42.40
CA PRO A 268 31.16 11.88 -40.96
C PRO A 268 30.95 13.35 -40.51
N SER A 269 30.55 13.55 -39.25
CA SER A 269 30.96 14.61 -38.29
C SER A 269 29.91 14.63 -37.16
N GLU A 270 30.17 13.98 -36.03
CA GLU A 270 30.60 14.69 -34.81
C GLU A 270 29.94 16.07 -34.64
N LEU A 271 28.81 16.10 -33.93
CA LEU A 271 28.40 17.27 -33.17
C LEU A 271 28.51 16.91 -31.69
N ASP A 272 29.67 17.27 -31.15
CA ASP A 272 29.97 17.43 -29.74
C ASP A 272 28.87 18.26 -29.05
N SER A 273 28.24 17.68 -28.04
CA SER A 273 27.37 18.38 -27.09
C SER A 273 27.77 17.96 -25.69
N ASN A 274 29.03 18.27 -25.34
CA ASN A 274 29.45 18.43 -23.96
C ASN A 274 28.79 19.68 -23.36
N HIS A 275 27.52 19.55 -22.98
CA HIS A 275 26.93 20.50 -22.04
C HIS A 275 27.47 20.16 -20.65
N ILE A 276 28.51 20.90 -20.26
CA ILE A 276 29.02 20.98 -18.89
C ILE A 276 27.85 21.40 -17.99
N TYR A 277 27.25 20.44 -17.29
CA TYR A 277 26.57 20.73 -16.03
C TYR A 277 27.68 20.88 -14.99
N THR A 278 27.95 22.12 -14.61
CA THR A 278 28.65 22.45 -13.37
C THR A 278 27.95 21.73 -12.23
N GLN A 279 28.60 20.67 -11.76
CA GLN A 279 28.29 19.92 -10.57
C GLN A 279 28.37 20.88 -9.38
N SER A 280 27.23 21.39 -8.92
CA SER A 280 27.15 21.96 -7.57
C SER A 280 27.52 20.84 -6.60
N PRO A 281 28.45 21.05 -5.66
CA PRO A 281 28.75 20.04 -4.66
C PRO A 281 27.48 19.75 -3.87
N VAL A 282 27.08 18.49 -3.88
CA VAL A 282 26.05 17.95 -2.99
C VAL A 282 26.54 18.24 -1.57
N ALA A 283 25.88 19.18 -0.90
CA ALA A 283 26.07 19.38 0.52
C ALA A 283 25.49 18.13 1.21
N GLU A 284 26.36 17.16 1.49
CA GLU A 284 26.08 16.04 2.40
C GLU A 284 25.65 16.62 3.75
N LYS A 285 24.33 16.65 4.00
CA LYS A 285 23.76 17.25 5.21
C LYS A 285 23.88 16.35 6.45
N TYR A 286 24.38 15.12 6.31
CA TYR A 286 24.63 14.20 7.44
C TYR A 286 25.91 13.37 7.27
N GLY A 287 26.98 13.99 6.75
CA GLY A 287 28.32 13.42 6.86
C GLY A 287 28.77 13.42 8.32
N HIS A 288 28.53 12.32 9.03
CA HIS A 288 29.22 12.06 10.28
C HIS A 288 30.73 12.08 9.99
N ALA A 289 31.46 12.91 10.71
CA ALA A 289 32.91 12.96 10.65
C ALA A 289 33.47 11.54 10.83
N VAL A 290 33.99 10.97 9.75
CA VAL A 290 34.77 9.74 9.79
C VAL A 290 36.06 10.10 10.52
N HIS A 291 36.09 9.83 11.82
CA HIS A 291 37.35 9.84 12.56
C HIS A 291 38.27 8.84 11.88
N PRO A 292 39.53 9.21 11.56
CA PRO A 292 40.49 8.27 11.02
C PRO A 292 40.60 7.10 12.00
N VAL A 293 40.29 5.90 11.50
CA VAL A 293 40.47 4.66 12.23
C VAL A 293 41.97 4.52 12.48
N SER A 294 42.38 4.69 13.73
CA SER A 294 43.75 4.43 14.17
C SER A 294 44.00 2.93 14.05
N GLU A 295 44.78 2.52 13.04
CA GLU A 295 45.19 1.13 12.89
C GLU A 295 45.99 0.68 14.12
N VAL A 296 45.55 -0.39 14.76
CA VAL A 296 46.23 -1.00 15.90
C VAL A 296 47.37 -1.89 15.37
N PRO A 297 48.61 -1.74 15.86
CA PRO A 297 49.76 -2.53 15.39
C PRO A 297 49.51 -4.04 15.51
N ALA A 298 49.83 -4.78 14.44
CA ALA A 298 49.57 -6.21 14.27
C ALA A 298 50.52 -7.16 15.07
N ASP A 299 51.08 -6.71 16.20
CA ASP A 299 52.11 -7.46 16.95
C ASP A 299 51.57 -8.33 18.10
N ARG A 300 50.31 -8.79 18.03
CA ARG A 300 49.76 -9.67 19.07
C ARG A 300 49.82 -11.13 18.62
N ALA A 301 50.77 -11.87 19.21
CA ALA A 301 50.82 -13.33 19.09
C ALA A 301 49.49 -13.97 19.55
N PRO A 302 49.00 -15.01 18.86
CA PRO A 302 47.74 -15.66 19.18
C PRO A 302 47.78 -16.26 20.60
N ALA A 303 46.72 -16.01 21.37
CA ALA A 303 46.53 -16.60 22.68
C ALA A 303 45.95 -18.02 22.52
N GLU A 304 46.73 -19.03 22.90
CA GLU A 304 46.31 -20.43 23.00
C GLU A 304 45.24 -20.57 24.11
N LEU A 305 44.08 -21.15 23.77
CA LEU A 305 43.00 -21.45 24.72
C LEU A 305 43.32 -22.76 25.47
N PRO A 306 43.14 -22.82 26.81
CA PRO A 306 43.39 -24.05 27.57
C PRO A 306 42.37 -25.14 27.21
N ASP A 307 42.92 -26.31 26.87
CA ASP A 307 42.20 -27.53 26.52
C ASP A 307 41.44 -28.07 27.73
N SER A 308 40.10 -28.03 27.69
CA SER A 308 39.25 -28.58 28.74
C SER A 308 39.05 -30.08 28.49
N SER A 309 40.03 -30.89 28.90
CA SER A 309 39.90 -32.35 28.90
C SER A 309 38.83 -32.78 29.92
N THR A 310 37.79 -33.39 29.39
CA THR A 310 36.66 -34.05 30.06
C THR A 310 37.15 -35.13 31.03
N GLN A 311 36.90 -34.96 32.33
CA GLN A 311 37.09 -35.99 33.35
C GLN A 311 35.74 -36.62 33.68
N ASN A 312 35.42 -37.73 33.00
CA ASN A 312 34.32 -38.61 33.38
C ASN A 312 34.75 -39.52 34.53
N ARG A 313 33.97 -39.53 35.62
CA ARG A 313 33.96 -40.59 36.61
C ARG A 313 32.52 -40.84 37.06
#